data_AF-A0A258BM12-F1
#
_entry.id   AF-A0A258BM12-F1
#
_cell.length_a   1.000
_cell.length_b   1.000
_cell.length_c   1.000
_cell.angle_alpha   90.00
_cell.angle_beta   90.00
_cell.angle_gamma   90.00
#
_symmetry.space_group_name_H-M   'P 1'
#
loop_
_entity.id
_entity.type
_entity.pdbx_description
1 polymer ?
#
loop_
_entity_poly.entity_id
_entity_poly.type
_entity_poly.pdbx_seq_one_letter_code
_entity_poly.pdbx_strand_id
1 'polypeptide(L)'
;MAPVSRNRERRLNMDRIEVYLRPSGDRVLLNIYVPKAQLKNFLSELKSGSYANEAVPIAFEAHVQSEWQRGADGQIRVPISAINLTVSD
;
A
#
# COMPACT_ATOMS: atom_id res chain seq x y z
N MET A 1 15.63 15.79 -23.98
CA MET A 1 15.17 14.39 -23.86
C MET A 1 14.81 14.16 -22.40
N ALA A 2 13.52 14.16 -22.05
CA ALA A 2 13.06 13.89 -20.68
C ALA A 2 13.09 12.36 -20.44
N PRO A 3 13.42 11.88 -19.23
CA PRO A 3 13.47 10.45 -18.97
C PRO A 3 12.05 9.89 -19.01
N VAL A 4 11.89 8.83 -19.79
CA VAL A 4 10.68 8.03 -19.87
C VAL A 4 10.38 7.51 -18.47
N SER A 5 9.35 8.07 -17.81
CA SER A 5 8.80 7.55 -16.57
C SER A 5 8.39 6.10 -16.80
N ARG A 6 9.27 5.17 -16.43
CA ARG A 6 9.02 3.72 -16.38
C ARG A 6 8.01 3.44 -15.25
N ASN A 7 6.78 3.92 -15.38
CA ASN A 7 5.66 3.27 -14.74
C ASN A 7 5.37 2.03 -15.58
N ARG A 8 6.19 0.99 -15.36
CA ARG A 8 5.84 -0.38 -15.71
C ARG A 8 4.44 -0.58 -15.14
N GLU A 9 3.47 -0.87 -15.99
CA GLU A 9 2.21 -1.48 -15.59
C GLU A 9 2.58 -2.77 -14.86
N ARG A 10 2.83 -2.67 -13.55
CA ARG A 10 2.86 -3.83 -12.68
C ARG A 10 1.45 -4.37 -12.74
N ARG A 11 1.30 -5.50 -13.44
CA ARG A 11 0.09 -6.31 -13.34
C ARG A 11 -0.12 -6.56 -11.85
N LEU A 12 -1.12 -5.90 -11.28
CA LEU A 12 -1.58 -6.16 -9.93
C LEU A 12 -1.83 -7.66 -9.84
N ASN A 13 -1.21 -8.32 -8.88
CA ASN A 13 -1.44 -9.76 -8.74
C ASN A 13 -2.78 -9.96 -8.03
N MET A 14 -3.72 -10.56 -8.74
CA MET A 14 -5.12 -10.66 -8.34
C MET A 14 -5.36 -11.61 -7.16
N ASP A 15 -4.36 -12.39 -6.77
CA ASP A 15 -4.45 -13.39 -5.69
C ASP A 15 -3.88 -12.89 -4.34
N ARG A 16 -3.47 -11.63 -4.24
CA ARG A 16 -2.90 -11.06 -3.01
C ARG A 16 -3.37 -9.64 -2.76
N ILE A 17 -3.27 -9.21 -1.51
CA ILE A 17 -3.42 -7.80 -1.15
C ILE A 17 -2.09 -7.11 -1.44
N GLU A 18 -2.12 -5.99 -2.15
CA GLU A 18 -0.93 -5.18 -2.42
C GLU A 18 -1.05 -3.82 -1.74
N VAL A 19 -0.05 -3.47 -0.93
CA VAL A 19 0.01 -2.24 -0.16
C VAL A 19 1.19 -1.41 -0.62
N TYR A 20 0.92 -0.17 -1.03
CA TYR A 20 1.92 0.74 -1.57
C TYR A 20 1.94 2.07 -0.83
N LEU A 21 3.14 2.51 -0.44
CA LEU A 21 3.38 3.90 -0.05
C LEU A 21 3.93 4.68 -1.24
N ARG A 22 3.16 5.66 -1.70
CA ARG A 22 3.49 6.49 -2.85
C ARG A 22 3.53 7.98 -2.47
N PRO A 23 4.63 8.70 -2.75
CA PRO A 23 4.65 10.15 -2.65
C PRO A 23 3.80 10.79 -3.76
N SER A 24 3.07 11.84 -3.42
CA SER A 24 2.20 12.61 -4.31
C SER A 24 2.26 14.09 -3.94
N GLY A 25 3.17 14.84 -4.57
CA GLY A 25 3.44 16.22 -4.21
C GLY A 25 4.09 16.30 -2.82
N ASP A 26 3.46 17.04 -1.91
CA ASP A 26 3.83 17.21 -0.50
C ASP A 26 3.26 16.11 0.42
N ARG A 27 2.54 15.13 -0.14
CA ARG A 27 1.80 14.11 0.61
C ARG A 27 2.32 12.71 0.36
N VAL A 28 2.06 11.82 1.31
CA VAL A 28 2.25 10.38 1.14
C VAL A 28 0.89 9.69 1.13
N LEU A 29 0.65 8.88 0.10
CA LEU A 29 -0.57 8.10 -0.06
C LEU A 29 -0.28 6.63 0.25
N LEU A 30 -1.16 6.02 1.05
CA LEU A 30 -1.21 4.56 1.23
C LEU A 30 -2.27 4.00 0.27
N ASN A 31 -1.85 3.27 -0.75
CA ASN A 31 -2.78 2.58 -1.65
C ASN A 31 -2.85 1.11 -1.25
N ILE A 32 -4.07 0.59 -1.11
CA ILE A 32 -4.33 -0.80 -0.80
C ILE A 32 -5.18 -1.38 -1.93
N TYR A 33 -4.65 -2.39 -2.62
CA TYR A 33 -5.35 -3.17 -3.64
C TYR A 33 -5.80 -4.47 -3.02
N VAL A 34 -7.10 -4.73 -3.07
CA VAL A 34 -7.71 -5.92 -2.46
C VAL A 34 -8.37 -6.75 -3.54
N PRO A 35 -8.08 -8.07 -3.61
CA PRO A 35 -8.81 -8.99 -4.47
C PRO A 35 -10.31 -8.89 -4.21
N LYS A 36 -11.11 -8.82 -5.28
CA LYS A 36 -12.58 -8.68 -5.17
C LYS A 36 -13.23 -9.72 -4.26
N ALA A 37 -12.74 -10.97 -4.30
CA ALA A 37 -13.22 -12.06 -3.44
C ALA A 37 -12.99 -11.80 -1.94
N GLN A 38 -11.95 -11.04 -1.59
CA GLN A 38 -11.56 -10.75 -0.21
C GLN A 38 -12.12 -9.43 0.32
N LEU A 39 -12.62 -8.55 -0.55
CA LEU A 39 -13.05 -7.20 -0.21
C LEU A 39 -14.03 -7.14 0.97
N LYS A 40 -15.03 -8.03 1.00
CA LYS A 40 -16.05 -8.03 2.06
C LYS A 40 -15.45 -8.36 3.43
N ASN A 41 -14.61 -9.39 3.50
CA ASN A 41 -13.95 -9.81 4.73
C ASN A 41 -12.94 -8.74 5.17
N PHE A 42 -12.14 -8.24 4.22
CA PHE A 42 -11.19 -7.15 4.45
C PHE A 42 -11.85 -5.92 5.07
N LEU A 43 -12.95 -5.43 4.50
CA LEU A 43 -13.68 -4.28 5.03
C LEU A 43 -14.33 -4.54 6.39
N SER A 44 -14.81 -5.76 6.64
CA SER A 44 -15.41 -6.13 7.93
C SER A 44 -14.37 -6.11 9.05
N GLU A 45 -13.22 -6.71 8.80
CA GLU A 45 -12.12 -6.80 9.76
C GLU A 45 -11.44 -5.44 9.97
N LEU A 46 -11.26 -4.64 8.92
CA LEU A 46 -10.71 -3.30 9.03
C LEU A 46 -11.51 -2.40 10.00
N LYS A 47 -12.85 -2.57 10.06
CA LYS A 47 -13.69 -1.86 11.04
C LYS A 47 -13.39 -2.25 12.48
N SER A 48 -12.93 -3.48 12.71
CA SER A 48 -12.48 -3.94 14.03
C SER A 48 -11.05 -3.50 14.37
N GLY A 49 -10.35 -2.85 13.43
CA GLY A 49 -9.01 -2.29 13.62
C GLY A 49 -7.87 -3.20 13.18
N SER A 50 -8.16 -4.42 12.70
CA SER A 50 -7.14 -5.37 12.24
C SER A 50 -7.68 -6.29 11.17
N TYR A 51 -6.87 -6.60 10.15
CA TYR A 51 -7.13 -7.66 9.18
C TYR A 51 -6.11 -8.79 9.36
N ALA A 52 -6.58 -10.03 9.47
CA ALA A 52 -5.73 -11.21 9.65
C ALA A 52 -6.29 -12.40 8.85
N ASN A 53 -5.66 -12.69 7.72
CA ASN A 53 -5.98 -13.87 6.91
C ASN A 53 -4.69 -14.51 6.39
N GLU A 54 -4.33 -15.66 6.96
CA GLU A 54 -3.12 -16.40 6.59
C GLU A 54 -3.17 -16.98 5.17
N ALA A 55 -4.37 -17.14 4.61
CA ALA A 55 -4.55 -17.67 3.25
C ALA A 55 -4.35 -16.61 2.16
N VAL A 56 -4.28 -15.32 2.51
CA VAL A 56 -4.14 -14.21 1.55
C VAL A 56 -2.83 -13.48 1.80
N PRO A 57 -1.82 -13.66 0.94
CA PRO A 57 -0.56 -12.93 1.09
C PRO A 57 -0.78 -11.41 1.04
N ILE A 58 -0.03 -10.67 1.86
CA ILE A 58 0.04 -9.21 1.81
C ILE A 58 1.44 -8.83 1.32
N ALA A 59 1.52 -8.20 0.14
CA ALA A 59 2.75 -7.60 -0.35
C ALA A 59 2.80 -6.13 0.06
N PHE A 60 3.91 -5.71 0.67
CA PHE A 60 4.14 -4.30 1.05
C PHE A 60 5.33 -3.75 0.27
N GLU A 61 5.12 -2.61 -0.39
CA GLU A 61 6.18 -1.87 -1.06
C GLU A 61 6.12 -0.38 -0.70
N ALA A 62 7.28 0.19 -0.42
CA ALA A 62 7.41 1.59 -0.10
C ALA A 62 8.60 2.19 -0.85
N HIS A 63 8.35 3.29 -1.56
CA HIS A 63 9.42 4.10 -2.11
C HIS A 63 10.02 4.93 -0.97
N VAL A 64 11.19 4.52 -0.49
CA VAL A 64 11.88 5.20 0.63
C VAL A 64 12.28 6.61 0.19
N GLN A 65 11.80 7.62 0.91
CA GLN A 65 12.25 9.01 0.74
C GLN A 65 13.36 9.34 1.74
N SER A 66 14.26 10.25 1.36
CA SER A 66 15.40 10.69 2.18
C SER A 66 15.02 11.30 3.54
N GLU A 67 13.84 11.92 3.59
CA GLU A 67 13.25 12.57 4.75
C GLU A 67 12.56 11.59 5.71
N TRP A 68 12.34 10.34 5.31
CA TRP A 68 11.80 9.30 6.17
C TRP A 68 12.91 8.78 7.07
N GLN A 69 13.14 9.51 8.16
CA GLN A 69 14.18 9.17 9.11
C GLN A 69 13.79 7.93 9.91
N ARG A 70 14.75 7.02 10.03
CA ARG A 70 14.67 5.90 10.96
C ARG A 70 14.82 6.46 12.38
N GLY A 71 13.83 6.22 13.22
CA GLY A 71 13.88 6.54 14.64
C GLY A 71 14.95 5.72 15.36
N ALA A 72 15.30 6.16 16.58
CA ALA A 72 16.26 5.44 17.44
C ALA A 72 15.81 4.01 17.80
N ASP A 73 14.49 3.76 17.73
CA ASP A 73 13.84 2.46 17.89
C ASP A 73 13.93 1.58 16.63
N GLY A 74 14.57 2.06 15.57
CA GLY A 74 14.71 1.37 14.30
C GLY A 74 13.46 1.42 13.41
N GLN A 75 12.41 2.15 13.80
CA GLN A 75 11.16 2.29 13.05
C GLN A 75 11.24 3.45 12.05
N ILE A 76 10.57 3.32 10.91
CA ILE A 76 10.39 4.43 9.96
C ILE A 76 9.00 5.03 10.21
N ARG A 77 8.95 6.33 10.48
CA ARG A 77 7.68 7.06 10.63
C ARG A 77 7.37 7.79 9.33
N VAL A 78 6.27 7.38 8.71
CA VAL A 78 5.81 7.99 7.46
C VAL A 78 4.47 8.69 7.72
N PRO A 79 4.38 10.02 7.54
CA PRO A 79 3.12 10.74 7.72
C PRO A 79 2.18 10.42 6.55
N ILE A 80 1.25 9.49 6.75
CA ILE A 80 0.25 9.14 5.74
C ILE A 80 -0.82 10.24 5.70
N SER A 81 -0.94 10.89 4.56
CA SER A 81 -1.89 12.00 4.37
C SER A 81 -3.27 11.51 3.92
N ALA A 82 -3.33 10.36 3.25
CA ALA A 82 -4.57 9.71 2.84
C ALA A 82 -4.38 8.21 2.58
N ILE A 83 -5.46 7.45 2.71
CA ILE A 83 -5.53 6.03 2.41
C ILE A 83 -6.53 5.84 1.26
N ASN A 84 -6.09 5.22 0.17
CA ASN A 84 -6.95 4.87 -0.95
C ASN A 84 -7.13 3.34 -0.98
N LEU A 85 -8.38 2.90 -0.99
CA LEU A 85 -8.73 1.51 -1.17
C LEU A 85 -9.23 1.29 -2.60
N THR A 86 -8.61 0.37 -3.33
CA THR A 86 -9.01 0.01 -4.70
C THR A 86 -9.27 -1.48 -4.78
N VAL A 87 -10.34 -1.86 -5.47
CA VAL A 87 -10.65 -3.26 -5.75
C VAL A 87 -9.89 -3.66 -7.01
N SER A 88 -9.09 -4.72 -6.92
CA SER A 88 -8.54 -5.36 -8.12
C SER A 88 -9.57 -6.36 -8.63
N ASP A 89 -10.04 -6.15 -9.86
CA ASP A 89 -10.81 -7.16 -10.60
C ASP A 89 -9.98 -8.39 -10.83
#